data_AF-A0A8T4GZN5-F1
#
_entry.id   AF-A0A8T4GZN5-F1
#
_cell.length_a   1.000
_cell.length_b   1.000
_cell.length_c   1.000
_cell.angle_alpha   90.00
_cell.angle_beta   90.00
_cell.angle_gamma   90.00
#
_symmetry.space_group_name_H-M   'P 1'
#
loop_
_entity.id
_entity.type
_entity.pdbx_description
1 polymer ?
#
loop_
_entity_poly.entity_id
_entity_poly.type
_entity_poly.pdbx_seq_one_letter_code
_entity_poly.pdbx_strand_id
1 'polypeptide(L)'
;MAFSDAESVATCAGAVVRADRVVDGLAYGRCAVGGDDATDTVRDLIERIDRPDVSALLLAGVAPAWFNFLDPELLFEETGLPTLSLSFEASPGLEPAIREQFDGDAREWRLDAYRSLPPRRSLTVNDEQVFVRAIGVDAPVEDGAESGDSPVPPLAPNCEAARIVRGFTPEGGRPEPLRVARLAARAGRELGDRLTTERRR
;
A
#
# COMPACT_ATOMS: atom_id res chain seq x y z
N MET A 1 2.70 5.51 -0.72
CA MET A 1 1.91 5.83 0.48
C MET A 1 2.09 4.77 1.56
N ALA A 2 2.20 5.17 2.82
CA ALA A 2 2.25 4.24 3.96
C ALA A 2 1.53 4.83 5.17
N PHE A 3 1.04 3.96 6.05
CA PHE A 3 0.20 4.32 7.19
C PHE A 3 0.86 3.91 8.51
N SER A 4 0.54 4.64 9.57
CA SER A 4 1.01 4.40 10.93
C SER A 4 -0.16 4.58 11.90
N ASP A 5 -0.62 3.49 12.46
CA ASP A 5 -1.85 3.44 13.24
C ASP A 5 -1.66 3.98 14.67
N ALA A 6 -2.75 4.52 15.24
CA ALA A 6 -2.95 4.83 16.65
C ALA A 6 -4.32 4.28 17.08
N GLU A 7 -4.86 4.67 18.24
CA GLU A 7 -6.13 4.08 18.73
C GLU A 7 -7.34 4.35 17.82
N SER A 8 -7.50 5.58 17.32
CA SER A 8 -8.69 5.99 16.54
C SER A 8 -8.39 6.57 15.16
N VAL A 9 -7.17 7.05 14.95
CA VAL A 9 -6.75 7.71 13.71
C VAL A 9 -5.39 7.18 13.29
N ALA A 10 -5.23 6.84 12.02
CA ALA A 10 -3.95 6.49 11.44
C ALA A 10 -3.34 7.70 10.74
N THR A 11 -2.04 7.91 10.92
CA THR A 11 -1.30 8.90 10.14
C THR A 11 -0.85 8.24 8.84
N CYS A 12 -1.22 8.83 7.70
CA CYS A 12 -0.73 8.44 6.38
C CYS A 12 0.36 9.41 5.92
N ALA A 13 1.34 8.92 5.19
CA ALA A 13 2.28 9.77 4.47
C ALA A 13 2.44 9.32 3.02
N GLY A 14 2.55 10.31 2.14
CA GLY A 14 2.97 10.17 0.77
C GLY A 14 4.36 10.72 0.56
N ALA A 15 5.15 10.04 -0.25
CA ALA A 15 6.50 10.43 -0.60
C ALA A 15 6.70 10.21 -2.11
N VAL A 16 7.22 11.24 -2.79
CA VAL A 16 7.70 11.12 -4.17
C VAL A 16 9.19 10.87 -4.10
N VAL A 17 9.61 9.71 -4.62
CA VAL A 17 11.00 9.31 -4.64
C VAL A 17 11.36 8.92 -6.07
N ARG A 18 12.38 9.56 -6.61
CA ARG A 18 12.89 9.33 -7.95
C ARG A 18 13.69 8.02 -8.03
N ALA A 19 13.95 7.54 -9.24
CA ALA A 19 14.76 6.34 -9.47
C ALA A 19 16.21 6.47 -8.95
N ASP A 20 16.76 7.69 -8.90
CA ASP A 20 18.05 7.99 -8.28
C ASP A 20 17.98 8.11 -6.73
N ARG A 21 16.80 7.84 -6.16
CA ARG A 21 16.46 7.84 -4.72
C ARG A 21 16.36 9.23 -4.08
N VAL A 22 16.34 10.29 -4.88
CA VAL A 22 16.07 11.64 -4.38
C VAL A 22 14.60 11.74 -3.94
N VAL A 23 14.38 12.28 -2.73
CA VAL A 23 13.04 12.58 -2.20
C VAL A 23 12.66 13.98 -2.66
N ASP A 24 11.52 14.05 -3.36
CA ASP A 24 11.14 15.17 -4.20
C ASP A 24 9.77 15.77 -3.80
N GLY A 25 9.08 15.11 -2.86
CA GLY A 25 7.81 15.53 -2.32
C GLY A 25 7.43 14.70 -1.10
N LEU A 26 6.75 15.33 -0.14
CA LEU A 26 6.25 14.67 1.07
C LEU A 26 4.96 15.34 1.53
N ALA A 27 3.94 14.55 1.83
CA ALA A 27 2.68 15.04 2.41
C ALA A 27 2.16 14.08 3.47
N TYR A 28 1.31 14.59 4.36
CA TYR A 28 0.73 13.85 5.49
C TYR A 28 -0.78 13.91 5.48
N GLY A 29 -1.45 12.76 5.61
CA GLY A 29 -2.89 12.63 5.74
C GLY A 29 -3.26 11.92 7.04
N ARG A 30 -4.55 11.88 7.33
CA ARG A 30 -5.09 11.09 8.43
C ARG A 30 -6.34 10.40 7.95
N CYS A 31 -6.51 9.13 8.32
CA CYS A 31 -7.73 8.38 8.11
C CYS A 31 -8.20 7.74 9.41
N ALA A 32 -9.47 7.36 9.47
CA ALA A 32 -10.02 6.64 10.61
C ALA A 32 -9.46 5.21 10.70
N VAL A 33 -9.18 4.74 11.91
CA VAL A 33 -8.89 3.33 12.16
C VAL A 33 -10.20 2.55 12.16
N GLY A 34 -10.30 1.50 11.34
CA GLY A 34 -11.56 0.79 11.13
C GLY A 34 -12.58 1.54 10.28
N GLY A 35 -12.17 2.63 9.61
CA GLY A 35 -13.02 3.41 8.71
C GLY A 35 -13.09 2.84 7.29
N ASP A 36 -13.55 3.69 6.38
CA ASP A 36 -13.66 3.50 4.92
C ASP A 36 -13.04 4.67 4.11
N ASP A 37 -12.35 5.60 4.79
CA ASP A 37 -11.79 6.85 4.25
C ASP A 37 -10.31 6.73 3.80
N ALA A 38 -9.72 5.54 3.79
CA ALA A 38 -8.32 5.37 3.40
C ALA A 38 -8.06 5.74 1.93
N THR A 39 -8.98 5.40 1.03
CA THR A 39 -8.87 5.73 -0.40
C THR A 39 -8.90 7.24 -0.61
N ASP A 40 -9.86 7.95 -0.01
CA ASP A 40 -9.96 9.41 -0.06
C ASP A 40 -8.72 10.09 0.52
N THR A 41 -8.18 9.56 1.62
CA THR A 41 -6.93 10.06 2.19
C THR A 41 -5.74 9.94 1.23
N VAL A 42 -5.69 8.88 0.41
CA VAL A 42 -4.66 8.72 -0.63
C VAL A 42 -4.85 9.73 -1.75
N ARG A 43 -6.10 9.97 -2.18
CA ARG A 43 -6.42 10.98 -3.22
C ARG A 43 -6.01 12.38 -2.78
N ASP A 44 -6.38 12.77 -1.56
CA ASP A 44 -5.97 14.04 -0.94
C ASP A 44 -4.45 14.18 -0.86
N LEU A 45 -3.73 13.07 -0.60
CA LEU A 45 -2.26 13.08 -0.57
C LEU A 45 -1.67 13.29 -1.97
N ILE A 46 -2.24 12.68 -3.01
CA ILE A 46 -1.79 12.86 -4.39
C ILE A 46 -1.98 14.31 -4.80
N GLU A 47 -3.17 14.88 -4.56
CA GLU A 47 -3.46 16.28 -4.87
C GLU A 47 -2.51 17.24 -4.15
N ARG A 48 -2.28 17.04 -2.85
CA ARG A 48 -1.40 17.94 -2.06
C ARG A 48 0.08 17.81 -2.38
N ILE A 49 0.52 16.64 -2.86
CA ILE A 49 1.89 16.47 -3.35
C ILE A 49 2.08 17.24 -4.66
N ASP A 50 1.05 17.31 -5.50
CA ASP A 50 0.99 18.09 -6.74
C ASP A 50 2.22 17.85 -7.64
N ARG A 51 2.50 16.57 -7.91
CA ARG A 51 3.62 16.14 -8.77
C ARG A 51 3.12 15.43 -10.02
N PRO A 52 2.95 16.15 -11.15
CA PRO A 52 2.41 15.57 -12.38
C PRO A 52 3.37 14.60 -13.09
N ASP A 53 4.64 14.56 -12.68
CA ASP A 53 5.68 13.69 -13.22
C ASP A 53 5.80 12.33 -12.49
N VAL A 54 4.93 12.06 -11.51
CA VAL A 54 4.83 10.74 -10.87
C VAL A 54 4.35 9.71 -11.91
N SER A 55 5.07 8.59 -12.01
CA SER A 55 4.80 7.56 -13.02
C SER A 55 4.07 6.33 -12.47
N ALA A 56 4.00 6.15 -11.14
CA ALA A 56 3.33 5.03 -10.50
C ALA A 56 3.02 5.33 -9.03
N LEU A 57 1.93 4.75 -8.53
CA LEU A 57 1.51 4.80 -7.13
C LEU A 57 1.83 3.47 -6.44
N LEU A 58 2.72 3.50 -5.45
CA LEU A 58 3.00 2.35 -4.58
C LEU A 58 2.27 2.50 -3.25
N LEU A 59 1.54 1.47 -2.83
CA LEU A 59 0.77 1.42 -1.59
C LEU A 59 1.34 0.32 -0.67
N ALA A 60 1.52 0.64 0.62
CA ALA A 60 1.92 -0.35 1.62
C ALA A 60 0.67 -1.08 2.16
N GLY A 61 0.33 -2.22 1.57
CA GLY A 61 -0.85 -3.02 1.90
C GLY A 61 -2.13 -2.57 1.19
N VAL A 62 -3.20 -3.34 1.38
CA VAL A 62 -4.53 -3.10 0.79
C VAL A 62 -5.57 -2.62 1.79
N ALA A 63 -5.32 -2.81 3.08
CA ALA A 63 -6.25 -2.48 4.16
C ALA A 63 -5.48 -1.92 5.36
N PRO A 64 -4.84 -0.75 5.21
CA PRO A 64 -4.18 -0.06 6.33
C PRO A 64 -5.18 0.29 7.44
N ALA A 65 -4.68 0.82 8.57
CA ALA A 65 -5.52 1.40 9.61
C ALA A 65 -6.66 0.48 10.07
N TRP A 66 -6.34 -0.78 10.36
CA TRP A 66 -7.31 -1.81 10.77
C TRP A 66 -8.46 -2.03 9.79
N PHE A 67 -8.20 -2.73 8.68
CA PHE A 67 -9.23 -3.06 7.67
C PHE A 67 -9.97 -1.86 7.08
N ASN A 68 -9.30 -0.71 6.97
CA ASN A 68 -9.76 0.44 6.19
C ASN A 68 -9.26 0.24 4.75
N PHE A 69 -10.12 -0.35 3.91
CA PHE A 69 -9.73 -0.85 2.60
C PHE A 69 -9.43 0.28 1.62
N LEU A 70 -8.33 0.10 0.89
CA LEU A 70 -7.99 0.90 -0.28
C LEU A 70 -8.68 0.30 -1.50
N ASP A 71 -9.20 1.19 -2.35
CA ASP A 71 -9.71 0.83 -3.67
C ASP A 71 -8.65 1.20 -4.73
N PRO A 72 -7.78 0.24 -5.13
CA PRO A 72 -6.77 0.51 -6.15
C PRO A 72 -7.36 0.74 -7.54
N GLU A 73 -8.58 0.26 -7.82
CA GLU A 73 -9.23 0.42 -9.12
C GLU A 73 -9.71 1.85 -9.28
N LEU A 74 -10.43 2.36 -8.27
CA LEU A 74 -10.81 3.77 -8.20
C LEU A 74 -9.60 4.71 -8.26
N LEU A 75 -8.52 4.39 -7.53
CA LEU A 75 -7.28 5.18 -7.57
C LEU A 75 -6.67 5.21 -8.98
N PHE A 76 -6.64 4.08 -9.70
CA PHE A 76 -6.15 4.06 -11.07
C PHE A 76 -7.06 4.82 -12.02
N GLU A 77 -8.38 4.63 -11.93
CA GLU A 77 -9.36 5.30 -12.79
C GLU A 77 -9.29 6.82 -12.69
N GLU A 78 -9.15 7.35 -11.48
CA GLU A 78 -9.13 8.79 -11.27
C GLU A 78 -7.79 9.46 -11.55
N THR A 79 -6.69 8.75 -11.27
CA THR A 79 -5.34 9.34 -11.37
C THR A 79 -4.63 8.99 -12.67
N GLY A 80 -5.05 7.91 -13.34
CA GLY A 80 -4.33 7.29 -14.46
C GLY A 80 -3.00 6.65 -14.07
N LEU A 81 -2.63 6.63 -12.78
CA LEU A 81 -1.35 6.14 -12.32
C LEU A 81 -1.39 4.62 -12.11
N PRO A 82 -0.50 3.85 -12.77
CA PRO A 82 -0.19 2.47 -12.38
C PRO A 82 -0.15 2.30 -10.86
N THR A 83 -1.05 1.49 -10.31
CA THR A 83 -1.22 1.35 -8.87
C THR A 83 -0.83 -0.06 -8.42
N LEU A 84 0.18 -0.14 -7.55
CA LEU A 84 0.69 -1.38 -6.99
C LEU A 84 0.55 -1.38 -5.47
N SER A 85 -0.21 -2.32 -4.94
CA SER A 85 -0.25 -2.60 -3.51
C SER A 85 0.74 -3.70 -3.15
N LEU A 86 1.61 -3.40 -2.19
CA LEU A 86 2.71 -4.26 -1.76
C LEU A 86 2.55 -4.68 -0.31
N SER A 87 2.67 -5.99 -0.08
CA SER A 87 2.78 -6.57 1.27
C SER A 87 4.07 -7.38 1.37
N PHE A 88 4.61 -7.48 2.59
CA PHE A 88 5.97 -7.98 2.84
C PHE A 88 5.96 -9.27 3.67
N GLU A 89 4.78 -9.82 3.94
CA GLU A 89 4.58 -11.01 4.76
C GLU A 89 3.66 -12.00 4.05
N ALA A 90 4.02 -13.28 4.13
CA ALA A 90 3.15 -14.36 3.71
C ALA A 90 1.91 -14.38 4.63
N SER A 91 0.74 -14.61 4.04
CA SER A 91 -0.52 -14.59 4.78
C SER A 91 -1.55 -15.44 4.07
N PRO A 92 -2.44 -16.14 4.81
CA PRO A 92 -3.59 -16.85 4.24
C PRO A 92 -4.64 -15.90 3.62
N GLY A 93 -4.43 -14.59 3.70
CA GLY A 93 -5.37 -13.56 3.27
C GLY A 93 -6.13 -12.97 4.44
N LEU A 94 -6.94 -11.93 4.16
CA LEU A 94 -7.63 -11.16 5.18
C LEU A 94 -9.02 -11.72 5.53
N GLU A 95 -9.62 -12.57 4.70
CA GLU A 95 -11.00 -13.01 4.93
C GLU A 95 -11.25 -13.66 6.30
N PRO A 96 -10.39 -14.57 6.83
CA PRO A 96 -10.63 -15.17 8.14
C PRO A 96 -10.68 -14.10 9.24
N ALA A 97 -9.74 -13.15 9.22
CA ALA A 97 -9.68 -12.07 10.19
C ALA A 97 -10.87 -11.10 10.04
N ILE A 98 -11.30 -10.79 8.81
CA ILE A 98 -12.50 -9.98 8.57
C ILE A 98 -13.74 -10.65 9.17
N ARG A 99 -13.90 -11.97 8.99
CA ARG A 99 -15.03 -12.73 9.53
C ARG A 99 -15.03 -12.80 11.05
N GLU A 100 -13.85 -12.82 11.67
CA GLU A 100 -13.69 -12.86 13.13
C GLU A 100 -13.95 -11.49 13.77
N GLN A 101 -13.47 -10.41 13.14
CA GLN A 101 -13.42 -9.09 13.76
C GLN A 101 -14.67 -8.22 13.47
N PHE A 102 -15.49 -8.58 12.48
CA PHE A 102 -16.64 -7.77 12.06
C PHE A 102 -17.91 -8.60 11.86
N ASP A 103 -19.05 -7.93 11.99
CA ASP A 103 -20.39 -8.49 11.79
C ASP A 103 -21.27 -7.57 10.93
N GLY A 104 -22.38 -8.12 10.43
CA GLY A 104 -23.37 -7.40 9.61
C GLY A 104 -22.76 -6.70 8.40
N ASP A 105 -23.32 -5.53 8.07
CA ASP A 105 -22.90 -4.70 6.94
C ASP A 105 -21.40 -4.39 6.97
N ALA A 106 -20.82 -4.18 8.17
CA ALA A 106 -19.40 -3.89 8.36
C ALA A 106 -18.47 -5.03 7.91
N ARG A 107 -18.93 -6.28 8.03
CA ARG A 107 -18.22 -7.46 7.52
C ARG A 107 -18.44 -7.61 6.02
N GLU A 108 -19.68 -7.45 5.58
CA GLU A 108 -20.06 -7.67 4.18
C GLU A 108 -19.27 -6.75 3.25
N TRP A 109 -19.27 -5.44 3.52
CA TRP A 109 -18.56 -4.49 2.66
C TRP A 109 -17.04 -4.77 2.62
N ARG A 110 -16.43 -5.18 3.74
CA ARG A 110 -14.99 -5.49 3.81
C ARG A 110 -14.63 -6.76 3.04
N LEU A 111 -15.49 -7.77 3.11
CA LEU A 111 -15.31 -8.98 2.33
C LEU A 111 -15.45 -8.68 0.84
N ASP A 112 -16.43 -7.86 0.46
CA ASP A 112 -16.64 -7.46 -0.93
C ASP A 112 -15.45 -6.64 -1.45
N ALA A 113 -14.99 -5.65 -0.68
CA ALA A 113 -13.78 -4.89 -0.99
C ALA A 113 -12.53 -5.78 -1.10
N TYR A 114 -12.35 -6.75 -0.20
CA TYR A 114 -11.20 -7.67 -0.29
C TYR A 114 -11.26 -8.58 -1.52
N ARG A 115 -12.45 -9.02 -1.91
CA ARG A 115 -12.67 -9.92 -3.06
C ARG A 115 -12.56 -9.22 -4.40
N SER A 116 -12.88 -7.92 -4.47
CA SER A 116 -12.70 -7.13 -5.69
C SER A 116 -11.23 -6.83 -5.99
N LEU A 117 -10.33 -6.97 -5.01
CA LEU A 117 -8.91 -6.68 -5.20
C LEU A 117 -8.28 -7.53 -6.32
N PRO A 118 -7.39 -6.94 -7.15
CA PRO A 118 -6.65 -7.66 -8.18
C PRO A 118 -5.90 -8.87 -7.63
N PRO A 119 -5.66 -9.92 -8.43
CA PRO A 119 -4.96 -11.12 -7.98
C PRO A 119 -3.64 -10.81 -7.25
N ARG A 120 -3.43 -11.46 -6.11
CA ARG A 120 -2.16 -11.39 -5.38
C ARG A 120 -1.13 -12.27 -6.08
N ARG A 121 0.06 -11.73 -6.34
CA ARG A 121 1.20 -12.44 -6.92
C ARG A 121 2.41 -12.37 -6.00
N SER A 122 3.25 -13.39 -5.99
CA SER A 122 4.53 -13.38 -5.26
C SER A 122 5.65 -12.89 -6.17
N LEU A 123 6.63 -12.17 -5.63
CA LEU A 123 7.82 -11.72 -6.36
C LEU A 123 9.01 -11.76 -5.41
N THR A 124 10.13 -12.33 -5.86
CA THR A 124 11.38 -12.28 -5.12
C THR A 124 12.21 -11.07 -5.56
N VAL A 125 12.63 -10.26 -4.59
CA VAL A 125 13.42 -9.04 -4.76
C VAL A 125 14.53 -9.05 -3.71
N ASN A 126 15.80 -9.05 -4.14
CA ASN A 126 16.98 -9.09 -3.26
C ASN A 126 16.87 -10.17 -2.16
N ASP A 127 16.53 -11.39 -2.57
CA ASP A 127 16.33 -12.56 -1.70
C ASP A 127 15.19 -12.43 -0.67
N GLU A 128 14.40 -11.36 -0.72
CA GLU A 128 13.19 -11.19 0.07
C GLU A 128 11.93 -11.45 -0.76
N GLN A 129 10.92 -12.05 -0.11
CA GLN A 129 9.63 -12.29 -0.73
C GLN A 129 8.71 -11.07 -0.52
N VAL A 130 8.23 -10.51 -1.64
CA VAL A 130 7.17 -9.50 -1.65
C VAL A 130 5.93 -10.03 -2.34
N PHE A 131 4.78 -9.45 -2.03
CA PHE A 131 3.53 -9.78 -2.68
C PHE A 131 2.89 -8.54 -3.29
N VAL A 132 2.49 -8.66 -4.54
CA VAL A 132 2.05 -7.56 -5.39
C VAL A 132 0.60 -7.79 -5.81
N ARG A 133 -0.20 -6.73 -5.75
CA ARG A 133 -1.46 -6.59 -6.51
C ARG A 133 -1.31 -5.35 -7.37
N ALA A 134 -1.67 -5.43 -8.65
CA ALA A 134 -1.39 -4.37 -9.61
C ALA A 134 -2.61 -4.06 -10.48
N ILE A 135 -2.79 -2.77 -10.80
CA ILE A 135 -3.76 -2.23 -11.75
C ILE A 135 -3.05 -1.23 -12.66
N GLY A 136 -3.44 -1.20 -13.93
CA GLY A 136 -2.90 -0.26 -14.92
C GLY A 136 -1.54 -0.67 -15.50
N VAL A 137 -1.03 -1.86 -15.16
CA VAL A 137 0.23 -2.42 -15.67
C VAL A 137 0.14 -3.93 -15.85
N ASP A 138 0.99 -4.47 -16.72
CA ASP A 138 1.07 -5.92 -16.93
C ASP A 138 1.65 -6.65 -15.70
N ALA A 139 0.91 -7.68 -15.25
CA ALA A 139 1.23 -8.50 -14.08
C ALA A 139 0.84 -9.98 -14.26
N PRO A 140 1.36 -10.67 -15.29
CA PRO A 140 1.02 -12.05 -15.58
C PRO A 140 1.71 -13.00 -14.59
N VAL A 141 1.20 -14.22 -14.51
CA VAL A 141 1.85 -15.31 -13.78
C VAL A 141 3.09 -15.75 -14.55
N GLU A 142 4.13 -16.16 -13.85
CA GLU A 142 5.29 -16.80 -14.47
C GLU A 142 4.90 -18.14 -15.13
N ASP A 143 5.25 -18.30 -16.40
CA ASP A 143 4.97 -19.52 -17.15
C ASP A 143 5.76 -20.70 -16.58
N GLY A 144 5.09 -21.84 -16.42
CA GLY A 144 5.74 -23.06 -15.92
C GLY A 144 6.16 -23.00 -14.45
N ALA A 145 5.69 -22.00 -13.69
CA ALA A 145 5.91 -21.92 -12.27
C ALA A 145 5.33 -23.16 -11.56
N GLU A 146 6.20 -23.95 -10.94
CA GLU A 146 5.77 -24.95 -9.98
C GLU A 146 5.23 -24.23 -8.74
N SER A 147 4.12 -24.74 -8.20
CA SER A 147 3.62 -24.32 -6.90
C SER A 147 4.69 -24.64 -5.85
N GLY A 148 5.59 -23.70 -5.58
CA GLY A 148 6.51 -23.79 -4.43
C GLY A 148 5.73 -23.76 -3.12
N ASP A 149 6.42 -23.58 -2.00
CA ASP A 149 5.80 -23.56 -0.67
C ASP A 149 4.77 -22.42 -0.46
N SER A 150 4.70 -21.43 -1.37
CA SER A 150 3.73 -20.35 -1.32
C SER A 150 2.49 -20.66 -2.16
N PRO A 151 1.27 -20.60 -1.60
CA PRO A 151 0.04 -20.77 -2.36
C PRO A 151 -0.26 -19.58 -3.30
N VAL A 152 0.58 -18.54 -3.30
CA VAL A 152 0.42 -17.34 -4.12
C VAL A 152 1.27 -17.49 -5.39
N PRO A 153 0.66 -17.53 -6.60
CA PRO A 153 1.40 -17.73 -7.85
C PRO A 153 2.46 -16.64 -8.07
N PRO A 154 3.65 -16.99 -8.59
CA PRO A 154 4.70 -16.02 -8.85
C PRO A 154 4.35 -15.10 -10.02
N LEU A 155 4.76 -13.84 -9.88
CA LEU A 155 4.69 -12.81 -10.90
C LEU A 155 5.79 -13.06 -11.92
N ALA A 156 5.46 -12.97 -13.21
CA ALA A 156 6.44 -13.12 -14.28
C ALA A 156 7.63 -12.14 -14.05
N PRO A 157 8.87 -12.64 -13.99
CA PRO A 157 9.99 -11.90 -13.38
C PRO A 157 10.37 -10.62 -14.14
N ASN A 158 10.00 -10.53 -15.42
CA ASN A 158 10.31 -9.41 -16.29
C ASN A 158 9.06 -8.64 -16.75
N CYS A 159 7.89 -8.85 -16.15
CA CYS A 159 6.70 -8.05 -16.47
C CYS A 159 6.85 -6.60 -15.96
N GLU A 160 5.94 -5.73 -16.39
CA GLU A 160 5.98 -4.31 -16.04
C GLU A 160 5.91 -4.07 -14.52
N ALA A 161 4.97 -4.72 -13.83
CA ALA A 161 4.86 -4.62 -12.37
C ALA A 161 6.15 -5.05 -11.66
N ALA A 162 6.79 -6.14 -12.10
CA ALA A 162 8.05 -6.61 -11.53
C ALA A 162 9.20 -5.59 -11.74
N ARG A 163 9.26 -4.96 -12.92
CA ARG A 163 10.27 -3.92 -13.22
C ARG A 163 10.08 -2.68 -12.35
N ILE A 164 8.84 -2.23 -12.15
CA ILE A 164 8.54 -1.10 -11.26
C ILE A 164 9.02 -1.42 -9.84
N VAL A 165 8.62 -2.56 -9.27
CA VAL A 165 9.00 -2.93 -7.90
C VAL A 165 10.52 -3.03 -7.76
N ARG A 166 11.20 -3.74 -8.66
CA ARG A 166 12.66 -3.91 -8.61
C ARG A 166 13.41 -2.59 -8.84
N GLY A 167 12.96 -1.75 -9.77
CA GLY A 167 13.58 -0.47 -10.10
C GLY A 167 13.63 0.50 -8.92
N PHE A 168 12.69 0.39 -7.98
CA PHE A 168 12.65 1.20 -6.76
C PHE A 168 13.14 0.46 -5.51
N THR A 169 13.66 -0.76 -5.63
CA THR A 169 14.10 -1.59 -4.50
C THR A 169 15.57 -2.02 -4.67
N PRO A 170 16.53 -1.10 -4.47
CA PRO A 170 17.95 -1.39 -4.64
C PRO A 170 18.49 -2.40 -3.62
N GLU A 171 17.91 -2.42 -2.42
CA GLU A 171 18.30 -3.29 -1.31
C GLU A 171 17.06 -3.76 -0.54
N GLY A 172 17.14 -4.98 0.02
CA GLY A 172 16.05 -5.63 0.75
C GLY A 172 14.78 -5.80 -0.08
N GLY A 173 13.63 -5.99 0.59
CA GLY A 173 12.35 -6.26 -0.06
C GLY A 173 11.40 -5.05 -0.17
N ARG A 174 11.74 -3.89 0.39
CA ARG A 174 10.81 -2.74 0.43
C ARG A 174 11.27 -1.61 -0.49
N PRO A 175 10.45 -1.20 -1.49
CA PRO A 175 10.78 -0.06 -2.33
C PRO A 175 11.05 1.22 -1.52
N GLU A 176 12.02 2.01 -1.96
CA GLU A 176 12.42 3.26 -1.30
C GLU A 176 11.27 4.26 -1.11
N PRO A 177 10.35 4.49 -2.09
CA PRO A 177 9.18 5.33 -1.85
C PRO A 177 8.35 4.88 -0.64
N LEU A 178 8.22 3.56 -0.42
CA LEU A 178 7.49 3.00 0.72
C LEU A 178 8.29 3.02 2.01
N ARG A 179 9.63 2.91 1.96
CA ARG A 179 10.50 3.11 3.14
C ARG A 179 10.39 4.54 3.63
N VAL A 180 10.54 5.52 2.74
CA VAL A 180 10.46 6.95 3.07
C VAL A 180 9.07 7.30 3.60
N ALA A 181 8.00 6.90 2.91
CA ALA A 181 6.63 7.13 3.37
C ALA A 181 6.39 6.50 4.75
N ARG A 182 6.90 5.30 5.03
CA ARG A 182 6.74 4.66 6.35
C ARG A 182 7.45 5.41 7.46
N LEU A 183 8.68 5.87 7.21
CA LEU A 183 9.43 6.67 8.19
C LEU A 183 8.73 8.01 8.45
N ALA A 184 8.29 8.68 7.38
CA ALA A 184 7.51 9.90 7.47
C ALA A 184 6.24 9.67 8.29
N ALA A 185 5.38 8.71 7.94
CA ALA A 185 4.13 8.44 8.65
C ALA A 185 4.33 8.23 10.17
N ARG A 186 5.39 7.51 10.57
CA ARG A 186 5.75 7.32 11.97
C ARG A 186 6.18 8.62 12.65
N ALA A 187 7.05 9.39 12.02
CA ALA A 187 7.51 10.68 12.53
C ALA A 187 6.36 11.70 12.64
N GLY A 188 5.47 11.73 11.63
CA GLY A 188 4.27 12.57 11.62
C GLY A 188 3.31 12.22 12.75
N ARG A 189 3.12 10.93 13.04
CA ARG A 189 2.32 10.47 14.20
C ARG A 189 2.95 10.96 15.50
N GLU A 190 4.23 10.66 15.72
CA GLU A 190 4.95 11.05 16.95
C GLU A 190 4.89 12.57 17.21
N LEU A 191 5.12 13.37 16.17
CA LEU A 191 5.01 14.83 16.26
C LEU A 191 3.57 15.26 16.58
N GLY A 192 2.58 14.65 15.94
CA GLY A 192 1.16 14.91 16.20
C GLY A 192 0.75 14.63 17.64
N ASP A 193 1.25 13.54 18.23
CA ASP A 193 0.97 13.15 19.61
C ASP A 193 1.58 14.15 20.60
N ARG A 194 2.82 14.59 20.34
CA ARG A 194 3.50 15.61 21.16
C ARG A 194 2.76 16.95 21.14
N LEU A 195 2.40 17.44 19.96
CA LEU A 195 1.70 18.73 19.81
C LEU A 195 0.31 18.72 20.45
N THR A 196 -0.39 17.58 20.39
CA THR A 196 -1.69 17.43 21.07
C THR A 196 -1.54 17.41 22.58
N THR A 197 -0.51 16.73 23.08
CA THR A 197 -0.25 16.61 24.53
C THR A 197 0.18 17.95 25.13
N GLU A 198 1.01 18.72 24.42
CA GLU A 198 1.46 20.05 24.87
C GLU A 198 0.31 21.07 24.90
N ARG A 199 -0.65 21.01 23.97
CA ARG A 199 -1.86 21.87 23.98
C ARG A 199 -2.84 21.57 25.12
N ARG A 200 -2.72 20.41 25.78
CA ARG A 200 -3.56 20.00 26.91
C ARG A 200 -2.94 20.33 28.27
N ARG A 201 -1.74 20.90 28.30
CA ARG A 201 -1.05 21.41 29.49
C ARG A 201 -1.17 22.93 29.58
#